data_AF-A0A8H7RC66-F1
#
_entry.id   AF-A0A8H7RC66-F1
#
_cell.length_a   1.000
_cell.length_b   1.000
_cell.length_c   1.000
_cell.angle_alpha   90.00
_cell.angle_beta   90.00
_cell.angle_gamma   90.00
#
_symmetry.space_group_name_H-M   'P 1'
#
loop_
_entity.id
_entity.type
_entity.pdbx_description
1 polymer ?
#
loop_
_entity_poly.entity_id
_entity_poly.type
_entity_poly.pdbx_seq_one_letter_code
_entity_poly.pdbx_strand_id
1 'polypeptide(L)'
;MSKQDIDSLPRKNKHILTPLELQQEKLEKLFEKIDKPVFIPEPPKERNTLQAPKDFIRNVSGSSAGAGSGDFHVYRAQRRREYARMKNMDDQEFKEKDEKEYSEKLARLREADEERTAKKRAKRQKRNKKADIEKKK
;
A
#
# COMPACT_ATOMS: atom_id res chain seq x y z
N MET A 1 -24.33 -33.13 17.18
CA MET A 1 -23.43 -34.20 16.71
C MET A 1 -23.10 -35.07 17.90
N SER A 2 -23.21 -36.39 17.74
CA SER A 2 -23.06 -37.34 18.84
C SER A 2 -21.60 -37.38 19.30
N LYS A 3 -21.33 -37.65 20.58
CA LYS A 3 -19.96 -37.74 21.13
C LYS A 3 -19.11 -38.86 20.48
N GLN A 4 -19.72 -39.72 19.66
CA GLN A 4 -19.08 -40.87 19.03
C GLN A 4 -18.44 -40.54 17.67
N ASP A 5 -18.77 -39.39 17.06
CA ASP A 5 -18.26 -38.99 15.75
C ASP A 5 -16.93 -38.21 15.82
N ILE A 6 -16.48 -37.83 17.02
CA ILE A 6 -15.28 -36.99 17.24
C ILE A 6 -14.01 -37.85 17.32
N ASP A 7 -14.14 -39.11 17.73
CA ASP A 7 -13.01 -40.02 18.01
C ASP A 7 -12.41 -40.68 16.76
N SER A 8 -13.06 -40.56 15.59
CA SER A 8 -12.61 -41.17 14.33
C SER A 8 -11.79 -40.24 13.43
N LEU A 9 -11.53 -39.00 13.84
CA LEU A 9 -10.72 -38.06 13.06
C LEU A 9 -9.22 -38.26 13.35
N PRO A 10 -8.35 -38.29 12.32
CA PRO A 10 -6.91 -38.35 12.55
C PRO A 10 -6.49 -37.17 13.42
N ARG A 11 -5.70 -37.45 14.46
CA ARG A 11 -5.22 -36.41 15.39
C ARG A 11 -4.40 -35.40 14.60
N LYS A 12 -4.93 -34.17 14.45
CA LYS A 12 -4.23 -33.08 13.77
C LYS A 12 -2.92 -32.77 14.49
N ASN A 13 -1.82 -32.75 13.74
CA ASN A 13 -0.50 -32.37 14.26
C ASN A 13 -0.46 -30.85 14.45
N LYS A 14 -0.62 -30.39 15.70
CA LYS A 14 -0.67 -28.97 16.08
C LYS A 14 0.60 -28.15 15.73
N HIS A 15 1.68 -28.82 15.34
CA HIS A 15 2.99 -28.20 15.11
C HIS A 15 3.37 -28.05 13.63
N ILE A 16 2.71 -28.79 12.72
CA ILE A 16 2.98 -28.73 11.29
C ILE A 16 1.62 -28.78 10.59
N LEU A 17 0.96 -27.62 10.55
CA LEU A 17 -0.32 -27.47 9.85
C LEU A 17 -0.08 -27.16 8.38
N THR A 18 -0.88 -27.78 7.52
CA THR A 18 -0.99 -27.39 6.13
C THR A 18 -1.60 -25.98 6.01
N PRO A 19 -1.38 -25.26 4.90
CA PRO A 19 -1.98 -23.93 4.70
C PRO A 19 -3.51 -23.92 4.84
N LEU A 20 -4.16 -25.02 4.45
CA LEU A 20 -5.60 -25.19 4.55
C LEU A 20 -6.04 -25.37 6.01
N GLU A 21 -5.32 -26.16 6.79
CA GLU A 21 -5.61 -26.33 8.23
C GLU A 21 -5.38 -25.03 9.00
N LEU A 22 -4.35 -24.23 8.67
CA LEU A 22 -4.14 -22.90 9.26
C LEU A 22 -5.29 -21.93 8.97
N GLN A 23 -5.89 -22.01 7.78
CA GLN A 23 -7.07 -21.21 7.45
C GLN A 23 -8.30 -21.70 8.21
N GLN A 24 -8.49 -23.02 8.32
CA GLN A 24 -9.57 -23.61 9.11
C GLN A 24 -9.49 -23.16 10.57
N GLU A 25 -8.34 -23.24 11.22
CA GLU A 25 -8.19 -22.79 12.63
C GLU A 25 -8.49 -21.30 12.80
N LYS A 26 -8.07 -20.46 11.84
CA LYS A 26 -8.37 -19.01 11.87
C LYS A 26 -9.87 -18.75 11.72
N LEU A 27 -10.55 -19.52 10.86
CA LEU A 27 -12.01 -19.43 10.67
C LEU A 27 -12.76 -19.93 11.90
N GLU A 28 -12.38 -21.08 12.46
CA GLU A 28 -12.96 -21.62 13.70
C GLU A 28 -12.88 -20.59 14.82
N LYS A 29 -11.72 -19.96 15.02
CA LYS A 29 -11.52 -18.87 15.98
C LYS A 29 -12.40 -17.64 15.73
N LEU A 30 -12.71 -17.34 14.46
CA LEU A 30 -13.60 -16.24 14.08
C LEU A 30 -15.07 -16.59 14.36
N PHE A 31 -15.46 -17.84 14.09
CA PHE A 31 -16.79 -18.38 14.35
C PHE A 31 -17.09 -18.61 15.84
N GLU A 32 -16.10 -18.71 16.72
CA GLU A 32 -16.33 -18.71 18.17
C GLU A 32 -17.03 -17.43 18.67
N LYS A 33 -16.86 -16.30 17.97
CA LYS A 33 -17.39 -14.99 18.38
C LYS A 33 -17.97 -14.21 17.20
N ILE A 34 -19.04 -14.75 16.63
CA ILE A 34 -19.73 -14.19 15.45
C ILE A 34 -20.25 -12.77 15.72
N ASP A 35 -20.69 -12.47 16.94
CA ASP A 35 -21.26 -11.16 17.30
C ASP A 35 -20.23 -10.02 17.32
N LYS A 36 -18.92 -10.32 17.34
CA LYS A 36 -17.87 -9.30 17.37
C LYS A 36 -17.48 -8.90 15.95
N PRO A 37 -17.56 -7.61 15.59
CA PRO A 37 -17.11 -7.16 14.28
C PRO A 37 -15.61 -7.44 14.12
N VAL A 38 -15.24 -7.96 12.95
CA VAL A 38 -13.85 -8.29 12.62
C VAL A 38 -13.08 -7.01 12.35
N PHE A 39 -11.96 -6.82 13.04
CA PHE A 39 -11.06 -5.70 12.77
C PHE A 39 -10.20 -6.00 11.53
N ILE A 40 -10.50 -5.30 10.44
CA ILE A 40 -9.63 -5.26 9.26
C ILE A 40 -8.70 -4.06 9.44
N PRO A 41 -7.37 -4.26 9.49
CA PRO A 41 -6.45 -3.15 9.66
C PRO A 41 -6.55 -2.19 8.47
N GLU A 42 -6.60 -0.90 8.76
CA GLU A 42 -6.43 0.13 7.72
C GLU A 42 -5.06 -0.05 7.03
N PRO A 43 -4.95 0.29 5.74
CA PRO A 43 -3.66 0.30 5.07
C PRO A 43 -2.68 1.18 5.87
N PRO A 44 -1.41 0.77 5.98
CA PRO A 44 -0.43 1.54 6.73
C PRO A 44 -0.33 2.93 6.11
N LYS A 45 -0.72 3.95 6.87
CA LYS A 45 -0.52 5.34 6.47
C LYS A 45 0.97 5.55 6.29
N GLU A 46 1.34 6.25 5.22
CA GLU A 46 2.71 6.72 5.05
C GLU A 46 3.07 7.49 6.31
N ARG A 47 3.98 6.91 7.09
CA ARG A 47 4.44 7.58 8.29
C ARG A 47 5.13 8.83 7.76
N ASN A 48 4.54 10.00 7.97
CA ASN A 48 5.29 11.24 8.01
C ASN A 48 6.34 11.01 9.09
N THR A 49 7.51 10.54 8.66
CA THR A 49 8.55 9.98 9.53
C THR A 49 9.10 11.04 10.48
N LEU A 50 8.70 12.30 10.26
CA LEU A 50 9.17 13.46 10.97
C LEU A 50 7.99 14.27 11.48
N GLN A 51 8.02 14.47 12.78
CA GLN A 51 7.16 15.43 13.45
C GLN A 51 7.50 16.82 12.93
N ALA A 52 6.45 17.63 12.70
CA ALA A 52 6.60 19.03 12.35
C ALA A 52 7.46 19.75 13.42
N PRO A 53 8.28 20.74 13.02
CA PRO A 53 8.97 21.58 13.98
C PRO A 53 7.95 22.26 14.91
N LYS A 54 8.34 22.49 16.17
CA LYS A 54 7.50 23.24 17.10
C LYS A 54 7.51 24.72 16.70
N ASP A 55 6.34 25.37 16.73
CA ASP A 55 6.22 26.79 16.39
C ASP A 55 7.01 27.69 17.33
N PHE A 56 6.99 27.36 18.63
CA PHE A 56 7.67 28.15 19.67
C PHE A 56 8.58 27.27 20.52
N ILE A 57 9.84 27.71 20.64
CA ILE A 57 10.81 27.15 21.58
C ILE A 57 10.84 28.07 22.80
N ARG A 58 10.44 27.55 23.96
CA ARG A 58 10.29 28.36 25.18
C ARG A 58 11.59 28.56 25.94
N ASN A 59 12.61 27.75 25.65
CA ASN A 59 13.87 27.67 26.39
C ASN A 59 15.07 28.08 25.52
N VAL A 60 14.95 29.22 24.83
CA VAL A 60 16.05 29.79 24.03
C VAL A 60 16.92 30.66 24.92
N SER A 61 18.21 30.32 25.02
CA SER A 61 19.20 31.15 25.70
C SER A 61 19.49 32.41 24.88
N GLY A 62 19.92 33.51 25.52
CA GLY A 62 20.19 34.78 24.85
C GLY A 62 21.27 34.65 23.76
N SER A 63 21.20 35.49 22.72
CA SER A 63 22.08 35.39 21.54
C SER A 63 23.57 35.56 21.84
N SER A 64 23.93 36.24 22.93
CA SER A 64 25.30 36.42 23.39
C SER A 64 25.68 35.51 24.56
N ALA A 65 24.80 34.57 24.94
CA ALA A 65 25.10 33.61 26.00
C ALA A 65 26.14 32.59 25.51
N GLY A 66 27.05 32.18 26.40
CA GLY A 66 28.05 31.15 26.09
C GLY A 66 27.44 29.75 25.89
N ALA A 67 28.24 28.82 25.38
CA ALA A 67 27.81 27.44 25.17
C ALA A 67 27.53 26.74 26.51
N GLY A 68 26.28 26.30 26.70
CA GLY A 68 25.85 25.49 27.85
C GLY A 68 26.18 24.01 27.66
N SER A 69 26.20 23.25 28.76
CA SER A 69 26.46 21.81 28.75
C SER A 69 25.41 21.00 27.96
N GLY A 70 24.19 21.52 27.83
CA GLY A 70 23.10 20.91 27.08
C GLY A 70 23.10 21.21 25.58
N ASP A 71 23.83 22.23 25.13
CA ASP A 71 23.73 22.75 23.76
C ASP A 71 24.20 21.73 22.74
N PHE A 72 25.20 20.92 23.10
CA PHE A 72 25.66 19.81 22.26
C PHE A 72 24.55 18.79 21.99
N HIS A 73 23.75 18.45 23.01
CA HIS A 73 22.65 17.50 22.84
C HIS A 73 21.48 18.08 22.06
N VAL A 74 21.18 19.36 22.24
CA VAL A 74 20.20 20.09 21.42
C VAL A 74 20.61 20.05 19.95
N TYR A 75 21.86 20.40 19.66
CA TYR A 75 22.41 20.36 18.30
C TYR A 75 22.38 18.95 17.70
N ARG A 76 22.82 17.94 18.46
CA ARG A 76 22.79 16.54 18.01
C ARG A 76 21.37 16.08 17.65
N ALA A 77 20.37 16.45 18.45
CA ALA A 77 18.98 16.12 18.19
C ALA A 77 18.43 16.86 16.96
N GLN A 78 18.73 18.16 16.83
CA GLN A 78 18.35 18.97 15.67
C GLN A 78 18.97 18.44 14.38
N ARG A 79 20.29 18.16 14.38
CA ARG A 79 21.00 17.63 13.22
C ARG A 79 20.43 16.29 12.76
N ARG A 80 20.12 15.38 13.69
CA ARG A 80 19.48 14.10 13.36
C ARG A 80 18.09 14.30 12.75
N ARG A 81 17.27 15.20 13.32
CA ARG A 81 15.95 15.52 12.77
C ARG A 81 16.07 16.09 11.36
N GLU A 82 17.03 16.99 11.15
CA GLU A 82 17.23 17.64 9.85
C GLU A 82 17.76 16.69 8.78
N TYR A 83 18.71 15.82 9.11
CA TYR A 83 19.18 14.80 8.17
C TYR A 83 18.08 13.82 7.79
N ALA A 84 17.28 13.41 8.75
CA ALA A 84 16.12 12.60 8.44
C ALA A 84 15.13 13.39 7.56
N ARG A 85 14.94 14.70 7.79
CA ARG A 85 14.12 15.58 6.94
C ARG A 85 14.58 15.65 5.50
N MET A 86 15.85 15.96 5.29
CA MET A 86 16.42 16.00 3.95
C MET A 86 16.29 14.64 3.27
N LYS A 87 16.65 13.55 3.96
CA LYS A 87 16.53 12.21 3.40
C LYS A 87 15.11 11.85 2.96
N ASN A 88 14.09 12.15 3.77
CA ASN A 88 12.71 11.84 3.38
C ASN A 88 12.24 12.69 2.20
N MET A 89 12.68 13.95 2.12
CA MET A 89 12.38 14.81 0.97
C MET A 89 13.02 14.25 -0.31
N ASP A 90 14.28 13.85 -0.23
CA ASP A 90 15.01 13.25 -1.36
C ASP A 90 14.38 11.91 -1.79
N ASP A 91 14.06 11.03 -0.82
CA ASP A 91 13.42 9.74 -1.08
C ASP A 91 12.02 9.92 -1.70
N GLN A 92 11.27 10.94 -1.27
CA GLN A 92 9.95 11.24 -1.82
C GLN A 92 10.05 11.82 -3.24
N GLU A 93 10.98 12.75 -3.49
CA GLU A 93 11.22 13.28 -4.83
C GLU A 93 11.60 12.16 -5.82
N PHE A 94 12.44 11.21 -5.38
CA PHE A 94 12.82 10.06 -6.19
C PHE A 94 11.61 9.17 -6.52
N LYS A 95 10.80 8.82 -5.52
CA LYS A 95 9.57 8.02 -5.75
C LYS A 95 8.59 8.73 -6.67
N GLU A 96 8.36 10.02 -6.47
CA GLU A 96 7.44 10.79 -7.33
C GLU A 96 7.92 10.86 -8.78
N LYS A 97 9.23 10.93 -9.02
CA LYS A 97 9.80 10.87 -10.37
C LYS A 97 9.56 9.49 -10.99
N ASP A 98 9.91 8.42 -10.28
CA ASP A 98 9.73 7.05 -10.75
C ASP A 98 8.26 6.73 -11.07
N GLU A 99 7.34 7.16 -10.19
CA GLU A 99 5.89 6.99 -10.39
C GLU A 99 5.37 7.77 -11.60
N LYS A 100 5.84 9.01 -11.80
CA LYS A 100 5.49 9.82 -12.98
C LYS A 100 5.98 9.13 -14.25
N GLU A 101 7.25 8.75 -14.31
CA GLU A 101 7.83 8.06 -15.47
C GLU A 101 7.10 6.74 -15.79
N TYR A 102 6.78 5.96 -14.76
CA TYR A 102 6.03 4.72 -14.91
C TYR A 102 4.61 4.98 -15.42
N SER A 103 3.91 5.96 -14.86
CA SER A 103 2.54 6.30 -15.26
C SER A 103 2.47 6.80 -16.70
N GLU A 104 3.41 7.65 -17.12
CA GLU A 104 3.51 8.14 -18.49
C GLU A 104 3.81 7.01 -19.47
N LYS A 105 4.72 6.10 -19.11
CA LYS A 105 5.02 4.92 -19.92
C LYS A 105 3.80 4.02 -20.08
N LEU A 106 3.05 3.79 -19.00
CA LEU A 106 1.85 2.97 -19.03
C LEU A 106 0.74 3.63 -19.89
N ALA A 107 0.56 4.94 -19.77
CA ALA A 107 -0.40 5.70 -20.58
C ALA A 107 -0.07 5.61 -22.07
N ARG A 108 1.20 5.82 -22.46
CA ARG A 108 1.65 5.69 -23.85
C ARG A 108 1.42 4.30 -24.43
N LEU A 109 1.71 3.26 -23.66
CA LEU A 109 1.48 1.87 -24.08
C LEU A 109 -0.02 1.60 -24.28
N ARG A 110 -0.84 2.09 -23.35
CA ARG A 110 -2.30 1.97 -23.43
C ARG A 110 -2.87 2.66 -24.65
N GLU A 111 -2.46 3.90 -24.92
CA GLU A 111 -2.88 4.65 -26.11
C GLU A 111 -2.50 3.91 -27.41
N ALA A 112 -1.25 3.42 -27.50
CA ALA A 112 -0.79 2.68 -28.68
C ALA A 112 -1.61 1.39 -28.91
N ASP A 113 -1.96 0.67 -27.83
CA ASP A 113 -2.80 -0.53 -27.92
C ASP A 113 -4.27 -0.20 -28.25
N GLU A 114 -4.80 0.90 -27.72
CA GLU A 114 -6.13 1.41 -28.03
C GLU A 114 -6.23 1.85 -29.50
N GLU A 115 -5.23 2.53 -30.06
CA GLU A 115 -5.17 2.91 -31.47
C GLU A 115 -5.14 1.68 -32.39
N ARG A 116 -4.27 0.71 -32.07
CA ARG A 116 -4.18 -0.56 -32.81
C ARG A 116 -5.51 -1.31 -32.79
N THR A 117 -6.16 -1.34 -31.63
CA THR A 117 -7.43 -2.02 -31.43
C THR A 117 -8.57 -1.28 -32.12
N ALA A 118 -8.62 0.06 -32.05
CA ALA A 118 -9.61 0.90 -32.69
C ALA A 118 -9.54 0.78 -34.22
N LYS A 119 -8.34 0.80 -34.80
CA LYS A 119 -8.14 0.59 -36.25
C LYS A 119 -8.66 -0.77 -36.69
N LYS A 120 -8.38 -1.84 -35.93
CA LYS A 120 -8.91 -3.19 -36.21
C LYS A 120 -10.43 -3.27 -36.03
N ARG A 121 -10.97 -2.65 -34.98
CA ARG A 121 -12.42 -2.58 -34.71
C ARG A 121 -13.17 -1.84 -35.83
N ALA A 122 -12.66 -0.69 -36.28
CA ALA A 122 -13.22 0.07 -37.39
C ALA A 122 -13.26 -0.73 -38.70
N LYS A 123 -12.20 -1.49 -39.01
CA LYS A 123 -12.20 -2.41 -40.16
C LYS A 123 -13.29 -3.48 -40.06
N ARG A 124 -13.45 -4.10 -38.88
CA ARG A 124 -14.51 -5.10 -38.64
C ARG A 124 -15.91 -4.50 -38.75
N GLN A 125 -16.15 -3.34 -38.16
CA GLN A 125 -17.44 -2.66 -38.25
C GLN A 125 -17.81 -2.28 -39.70
N LYS A 126 -16.84 -1.80 -40.49
CA LYS A 126 -17.07 -1.53 -41.93
C LYS A 126 -17.46 -2.80 -42.68
N ARG A 127 -16.78 -3.94 -42.42
CA ARG A 127 -17.12 -5.23 -43.03
C ARG A 127 -18.51 -5.72 -42.62
N ASN A 128 -18.84 -5.65 -41.34
CA ASN A 128 -20.14 -6.07 -40.83
C ASN A 128 -21.26 -5.22 -41.45
N LYS A 129 -21.12 -3.89 -41.48
CA LYS A 129 -22.08 -3.00 -42.14
C LYS A 129 -22.31 -3.35 -43.61
N LYS A 130 -21.25 -3.70 -44.36
CA LYS A 130 -21.39 -4.14 -45.76
C LYS A 130 -22.16 -5.46 -45.86
N ALA A 131 -21.83 -6.45 -45.04
CA ALA A 131 -22.53 -7.73 -45.01
C ALA A 131 -24.01 -7.58 -44.60
N ASP A 132 -24.32 -6.67 -43.67
CA ASP A 132 -25.71 -6.38 -43.27
C ASP A 132 -26.50 -5.69 -44.39
N ILE A 133 -25.86 -4.84 -45.20
CA ILE A 133 -26.49 -4.22 -46.39
C ILE A 133 -26.73 -5.28 -47.47
N GLU A 134 -25.78 -6.17 -47.73
CA GLU A 134 -25.92 -7.25 -48.71
C GLU A 134 -27.03 -8.23 -48.34
N LYS A 135 -27.20 -8.55 -47.05
CA LYS A 135 -28.30 -9.41 -46.57
C LYS A 135 -29.69 -8.77 -46.62
N LYS A 136 -29.76 -7.43 -46.67
CA LYS A 136 -31.03 -6.68 -46.76
C LYS A 136 -31.46 -6.39 -48.20
N LYS A 137 -30.57 -6.60 -49.17
CA LYS A 137 -30.92 -6.66 -50.60
C LYS A 137 -31.40 -8.06 -50.96
#